data_AF-A0A968LMP4-F1
#
_entry.id   AF-A0A968LMP4-F1
#
_cell.length_a   1.000
_cell.length_b   1.000
_cell.length_c   1.000
_cell.angle_alpha   90.00
_cell.angle_beta   90.00
_cell.angle_gamma   90.00
#
_symmetry.space_group_name_H-M   'P 1'
#
loop_
_entity.id
_entity.type
_entity.pdbx_description
1 polymer ?
#
loop_
_entity_poly.entity_id
_entity_poly.type
_entity_poly.pdbx_seq_one_letter_code
_entity_poly.pdbx_strand_id
1 'polypeptide(L)'
;MLETCPRCTSRLGPPLNSGRQVCANCGWSSAKMSATRAKGTSKSQPALMQLLQVCGRIVQRAVRYAISMIQLGLRQLRQSQQKKGLQPSNMVKGLADRLSSLEQAIPKEAGVSSRPWMTPEEAFISLGGDVDHPNSVVHSLDGRSRVPFSRFCQYRQEDEFRAFGLEMNRERRHIDKPWLRLLP
;
A
#
# COMPACT_ATOMS: atom_id res chain seq x y z
N MET A 1 -19.16 -19.38 73.89
CA MET A 1 -20.02 -20.12 72.92
C MET A 1 -20.38 -19.14 71.83
N LEU A 2 -20.44 -19.54 70.55
CA LEU A 2 -20.78 -18.60 69.49
C LEU A 2 -22.31 -18.49 69.40
N GLU A 3 -22.83 -17.28 69.43
CA GLU A 3 -24.27 -17.03 69.29
C GLU A 3 -24.72 -16.98 67.82
N THR A 4 -23.81 -16.63 66.91
CA THR A 4 -24.07 -16.48 65.47
C THR A 4 -23.05 -17.23 64.63
N CYS A 5 -23.50 -17.80 63.51
CA CYS A 5 -22.63 -18.50 62.58
C CYS A 5 -21.67 -17.52 61.89
N PRO A 6 -20.35 -17.78 61.86
CA PRO A 6 -19.39 -16.90 61.20
C PRO A 6 -19.53 -16.87 59.67
N ARG A 7 -20.24 -17.84 59.06
CA ARG A 7 -20.41 -17.91 57.60
C ARG A 7 -21.65 -17.21 57.07
N CYS A 8 -22.77 -17.33 57.77
CA CYS A 8 -24.06 -16.83 57.28
C CYS A 8 -24.78 -15.96 58.30
N THR A 9 -24.13 -15.61 59.42
CA THR A 9 -24.67 -14.77 60.50
C THR A 9 -25.96 -15.26 61.16
N SER A 10 -26.48 -16.42 60.75
CA SER A 10 -27.66 -17.03 61.34
C SER A 10 -27.40 -17.43 62.79
N ARG A 11 -28.39 -17.23 63.66
CA ARG A 11 -28.31 -17.60 65.07
C ARG A 11 -28.07 -19.09 65.21
N LEU A 12 -27.06 -19.47 65.99
CA LEU A 12 -26.73 -20.86 66.25
C LEU A 12 -27.66 -21.41 67.34
N GLY A 13 -28.07 -22.66 67.18
CA GLY A 13 -28.80 -23.40 68.21
C GLY A 13 -27.89 -23.81 69.38
N PRO A 14 -28.48 -24.39 70.43
CA PRO A 14 -27.71 -24.99 71.51
C PRO A 14 -26.74 -26.06 70.98
N PRO A 15 -25.56 -26.23 71.61
CA PRO A 15 -24.61 -27.26 71.22
C PRO A 15 -25.23 -28.65 71.32
N LEU A 16 -24.84 -29.55 70.42
CA LEU A 16 -25.17 -30.97 70.50
C LEU A 16 -24.49 -31.61 71.72
N ASN A 17 -24.92 -32.81 72.13
CA ASN A 17 -24.33 -33.56 73.25
C ASN A 17 -22.80 -33.78 73.15
N SER A 18 -22.20 -33.58 71.98
CA SER A 18 -20.76 -33.59 71.74
C SER A 18 -20.03 -32.26 72.03
N GLY A 19 -20.74 -31.24 72.52
CA GLY A 19 -20.23 -29.88 72.74
C GLY A 19 -20.04 -29.07 71.45
N ARG A 20 -20.46 -29.61 70.30
CA ARG A 20 -20.30 -29.00 68.98
C ARG A 20 -21.54 -28.20 68.61
N GLN A 21 -21.35 -26.98 68.09
CA GLN A 21 -22.41 -26.22 67.45
C GLN A 21 -22.34 -26.39 65.94
N VAL A 22 -23.48 -26.62 65.31
CA VAL A 22 -23.62 -26.73 63.86
C VAL A 22 -24.67 -25.72 63.39
N CYS A 23 -24.41 -25.03 62.28
CA CYS A 23 -25.37 -24.13 61.67
C CYS A 23 -26.31 -24.93 60.75
N ALA A 24 -27.61 -24.90 61.03
CA ALA A 24 -28.62 -25.55 60.20
C ALA A 24 -28.75 -24.92 58.81
N ASN A 25 -28.38 -23.64 58.65
CA ASN A 25 -28.55 -22.91 57.39
C ASN A 25 -27.41 -23.16 56.39
N CYS A 26 -26.16 -23.27 56.85
CA CYS A 26 -24.99 -23.40 55.96
C CYS A 26 -24.10 -24.63 56.24
N GLY A 27 -24.48 -25.48 57.21
CA GLY A 27 -23.73 -26.69 57.56
C GLY A 27 -22.38 -26.43 58.26
N TRP A 28 -22.08 -25.20 58.67
CA TRP A 28 -20.85 -24.89 59.43
C TRP A 28 -20.84 -25.60 60.78
N SER A 29 -19.70 -26.14 61.22
CA SER A 29 -19.57 -26.77 62.55
C SER A 29 -18.36 -26.25 63.33
N SER A 30 -18.48 -26.20 64.66
CA SER A 30 -17.45 -25.73 65.58
C SER A 30 -16.40 -26.79 65.94
N ALA A 31 -16.34 -27.90 65.20
CA ALA A 31 -15.35 -28.95 65.45
C ALA A 31 -13.94 -28.37 65.24
N LYS A 32 -13.08 -28.46 66.27
CA LYS A 32 -11.64 -28.26 66.09
C LYS A 32 -11.21 -29.26 65.02
N MET A 33 -10.75 -28.77 63.86
CA MET A 33 -10.19 -29.62 62.82
C MET A 33 -8.94 -30.29 63.39
N SER A 34 -9.09 -31.47 64.00
CA SER A 34 -7.96 -32.38 64.19
C SER A 34 -7.48 -32.72 62.79
N ALA A 35 -6.32 -32.17 62.44
CA ALA A 35 -5.63 -32.42 61.19
C ALA A 35 -5.23 -33.89 61.12
N THR A 36 -6.17 -34.76 60.74
CA THR A 36 -5.90 -36.15 60.47
C THR A 36 -6.44 -36.49 59.09
N ARG A 37 -5.50 -36.62 58.15
CA ARG A 37 -5.61 -37.16 56.79
C ARG A 37 -6.44 -36.37 55.76
N ALA A 38 -5.71 -35.65 54.91
CA ALA A 38 -5.81 -35.89 53.47
C ALA A 38 -4.40 -35.84 52.88
N LYS A 39 -3.91 -37.01 52.45
CA LYS A 39 -2.68 -37.19 51.68
C LYS A 39 -2.96 -36.65 50.28
N GLY A 40 -2.89 -35.33 50.12
CA GLY A 40 -2.96 -34.64 48.85
C GLY A 40 -1.67 -33.85 48.71
N THR A 41 -0.87 -34.18 47.71
CA THR A 41 0.36 -33.50 47.33
C THR A 41 0.08 -32.04 46.97
N SER A 42 -0.07 -31.18 47.98
CA SER A 42 0.05 -29.75 47.79
C SER A 42 1.53 -29.42 47.68
N LYS A 43 2.06 -29.54 46.45
CA LYS A 43 3.23 -28.74 46.07
C LYS A 43 2.79 -27.29 46.24
N SER A 44 3.15 -26.68 47.35
CA SER A 44 3.09 -25.23 47.52
C SER A 44 3.98 -24.64 46.42
N GLN A 45 3.37 -24.25 45.29
CA GLN A 45 4.10 -23.45 44.32
C GLN A 45 4.52 -22.17 45.04
N PRO A 46 5.81 -21.77 44.96
CA PRO A 46 6.28 -20.57 45.61
C PRO A 46 5.42 -19.40 45.14
N ALA A 47 5.10 -18.46 46.03
CA ALA A 47 4.18 -17.32 45.77
C ALA A 47 4.49 -16.57 44.45
N LEU A 48 5.75 -16.59 44.01
CA LEU A 48 6.19 -16.09 42.71
C LEU A 48 5.51 -16.77 41.51
N MET A 49 5.28 -18.08 41.54
CA MET A 49 4.58 -18.79 40.45
C MET A 49 3.09 -18.44 40.40
N GLN A 50 2.45 -18.19 41.54
CA GLN A 50 1.07 -17.70 41.57
C GLN A 50 0.98 -16.28 41.01
N LEU A 51 1.93 -15.40 41.35
CA LEU A 51 2.00 -14.05 40.81
C LEU A 51 2.25 -14.08 39.28
N LEU A 52 3.16 -14.93 38.81
CA LEU A 52 3.42 -15.09 37.38
C LEU A 52 2.20 -15.62 36.61
N GLN A 53 1.44 -16.54 37.20
CA GLN A 53 0.20 -17.04 36.61
C GLN A 53 -0.88 -15.95 36.52
N VAL A 54 -0.99 -15.10 37.55
CA VAL A 54 -1.92 -13.97 37.54
C VAL A 54 -1.51 -12.94 36.49
N CYS A 55 -0.23 -12.56 36.44
CA CYS A 55 0.32 -11.67 35.41
C CYS A 55 0.11 -12.25 34.00
N GLY A 56 0.37 -13.54 33.79
CA GLY A 56 0.13 -14.22 32.53
C GLY A 56 -1.33 -14.16 32.08
N ARG A 57 -2.29 -14.35 33.00
CA ARG A 57 -3.73 -14.21 32.69
C ARG A 57 -4.13 -12.78 32.34
N ILE A 58 -3.55 -11.79 33.02
CA ILE A 58 -3.80 -10.36 32.75
C ILE A 58 -3.24 -9.99 31.38
N VAL A 59 -1.99 -10.37 31.09
CA VAL A 59 -1.36 -10.14 29.78
C VAL A 59 -2.14 -10.84 28.69
N GLN A 60 -2.59 -12.08 28.91
CA GLN A 60 -3.41 -12.80 27.93
C GLN A 60 -4.75 -12.10 27.65
N ARG A 61 -5.39 -11.52 28.68
CA ARG A 61 -6.60 -10.70 28.51
C ARG A 61 -6.31 -9.40 27.77
N ALA A 62 -5.21 -8.72 28.10
CA ALA A 62 -4.80 -7.49 27.44
C ALA A 62 -4.49 -7.72 25.94
N VAL A 63 -3.77 -8.80 25.61
CA VAL A 63 -3.46 -9.17 24.23
C VAL A 63 -4.74 -9.52 23.46
N ARG A 64 -5.66 -10.29 24.04
CA ARG A 64 -6.95 -10.60 23.40
C ARG A 64 -7.76 -9.34 23.13
N TYR A 65 -7.77 -8.39 24.07
CA TYR A 65 -8.45 -7.11 23.92
C TYR A 65 -7.79 -6.22 22.85
N ALA A 66 -6.46 -6.19 22.80
CA ALA A 66 -5.72 -5.48 21.76
C ALA A 66 -6.01 -6.08 20.37
N ILE A 67 -6.03 -7.41 20.24
CA ILE A 67 -6.40 -8.08 18.99
C ILE A 67 -7.83 -7.74 18.59
N SER A 68 -8.81 -7.76 19.51
CA SER A 68 -10.19 -7.42 19.16
C SER A 68 -10.33 -5.95 18.75
N MET A 69 -9.60 -5.04 19.42
CA MET A 69 -9.57 -3.61 19.04
C MET A 69 -8.92 -3.39 17.67
N ILE A 70 -7.82 -4.08 17.37
CA ILE A 70 -7.18 -4.04 16.04
C ILE A 70 -8.13 -4.59 14.97
N GLN A 71 -8.85 -5.68 15.25
CA GLN A 71 -9.82 -6.24 14.31
C GLN A 71 -11.01 -5.30 14.07
N LEU A 72 -11.51 -4.62 15.10
CA LEU A 72 -12.55 -3.60 14.98
C LEU A 72 -12.06 -2.39 14.18
N GLY A 73 -10.86 -1.89 14.46
CA GLY A 73 -10.22 -0.81 13.70
C GLY A 73 -10.00 -1.18 12.24
N LEU A 74 -9.50 -2.39 11.96
CA LEU A 74 -9.32 -2.91 10.59
C LEU A 74 -10.64 -3.05 9.85
N ARG A 75 -11.72 -3.48 10.52
CA ARG A 75 -13.06 -3.53 9.91
C ARG A 75 -13.59 -2.15 9.60
N GLN A 76 -13.45 -1.19 10.50
CA GLN A 76 -13.85 0.21 10.26
C GLN A 76 -13.02 0.87 9.15
N LEU A 77 -11.72 0.59 9.08
CA LEU A 77 -10.85 1.05 8.00
C LEU A 77 -11.23 0.40 6.67
N ARG A 78 -11.52 -0.91 6.63
CA ARG A 78 -12.03 -1.58 5.43
C ARG A 78 -13.37 -1.00 4.98
N GLN A 79 -14.30 -0.72 5.91
CA GLN A 79 -15.58 -0.09 5.59
C GLN A 79 -15.41 1.37 5.14
N SER A 80 -14.45 2.10 5.71
CA SER A 80 -14.12 3.47 5.29
C SER A 80 -13.43 3.47 3.93
N GLN A 81 -12.58 2.48 3.63
CA GLN A 81 -12.01 2.22 2.32
C GLN A 81 -13.10 1.83 1.32
N GLN A 82 -14.12 1.06 1.71
CA GLN A 82 -15.26 0.73 0.84
C GLN A 82 -16.14 1.96 0.57
N LYS A 83 -16.38 2.81 1.58
CA LYS A 83 -17.13 4.07 1.44
C LYS A 83 -16.35 5.17 0.70
N LYS A 84 -15.01 5.18 0.78
CA LYS A 84 -14.11 6.04 -0.02
C LYS A 84 -13.62 5.38 -1.32
N GLY A 85 -14.07 4.15 -1.61
CA GLY A 85 -13.53 3.27 -2.64
C GLY A 85 -14.59 2.75 -3.61
N LEU A 86 -15.48 3.62 -4.06
CA LEU A 86 -15.74 3.70 -5.50
C LEU A 86 -14.71 4.72 -6.03
N GLN A 87 -13.67 4.44 -6.81
CA GLN A 87 -13.34 3.30 -7.65
C GLN A 87 -11.80 3.26 -7.95
N PRO A 88 -10.89 2.84 -7.05
CA PRO A 88 -9.50 2.62 -7.48
C PRO A 88 -9.40 1.39 -8.39
N SER A 89 -10.26 0.39 -8.23
CA SER A 89 -10.21 -0.85 -9.03
C SER A 89 -10.75 -0.69 -10.46
N ASN A 90 -11.76 0.17 -10.67
CA ASN A 90 -12.19 0.51 -12.05
C ASN A 90 -11.26 1.53 -12.69
N MET A 91 -10.61 2.43 -11.93
CA MET A 91 -9.59 3.31 -12.50
C MET A 91 -8.36 2.53 -12.92
N VAL A 92 -7.87 1.56 -12.13
CA VAL A 92 -6.73 0.74 -12.55
C VAL A 92 -7.10 -0.19 -13.71
N LYS A 93 -8.32 -0.74 -13.73
CA LYS A 93 -8.83 -1.49 -14.90
C LYS A 93 -9.01 -0.59 -16.12
N GLY A 94 -9.53 0.62 -15.95
CA GLY A 94 -9.67 1.61 -17.03
C GLY A 94 -8.32 2.15 -17.50
N LEU A 95 -7.33 2.26 -16.62
CA LEU A 95 -5.96 2.61 -16.96
C LEU A 95 -5.25 1.43 -17.64
N ALA A 96 -5.50 0.19 -17.23
CA ALA A 96 -4.99 -1.00 -17.90
C ALA A 96 -5.64 -1.17 -19.29
N ASP A 97 -6.94 -0.96 -19.43
CA ASP A 97 -7.63 -0.94 -20.72
C ASP A 97 -7.19 0.24 -21.59
N ARG A 98 -6.94 1.42 -21.00
CA ARG A 98 -6.34 2.55 -21.71
C ARG A 98 -4.90 2.27 -22.10
N LEU A 99 -4.11 1.59 -21.28
CA LEU A 99 -2.73 1.19 -21.59
C LEU A 99 -2.70 0.11 -22.66
N SER A 100 -3.59 -0.88 -22.64
CA SER A 100 -3.71 -1.90 -23.70
C SER A 100 -4.29 -1.31 -24.99
N SER A 101 -5.23 -0.36 -24.90
CA SER A 101 -5.72 0.41 -26.04
C SER A 101 -4.64 1.35 -26.59
N LEU A 102 -3.81 1.95 -25.74
CA LEU A 102 -2.63 2.73 -26.14
C LEU A 102 -1.54 1.83 -26.70
N GLU A 103 -1.35 0.61 -26.21
CA GLU A 103 -0.41 -0.37 -26.76
C GLU A 103 -0.86 -0.89 -28.14
N GLN A 104 -2.18 -0.98 -28.36
CA GLN A 104 -2.77 -1.27 -29.68
C GLN A 104 -2.81 -0.04 -30.60
N ALA A 105 -2.84 1.18 -30.04
CA ALA A 105 -2.82 2.44 -30.79
C ALA A 105 -1.42 3.01 -31.00
N ILE A 106 -0.40 2.50 -30.30
CA ILE A 106 1.00 2.65 -30.69
C ILE A 106 1.17 1.71 -31.89
N PRO A 107 1.39 2.22 -33.11
CA PRO A 107 1.74 1.36 -34.21
C PRO A 107 2.99 0.57 -33.81
N LYS A 108 2.87 -0.75 -33.64
CA LYS A 108 4.00 -1.69 -33.46
C LYS A 108 4.86 -1.80 -34.73
N GLU A 109 4.94 -0.74 -35.53
CA GLU A 109 5.64 -0.65 -36.81
C GLU A 109 6.16 0.79 -37.02
N ALA A 110 6.92 1.31 -36.07
CA ALA A 110 7.96 2.27 -36.40
C ALA A 110 9.26 1.74 -35.84
N GLY A 111 9.72 0.64 -36.45
CA GLY A 111 11.14 0.36 -36.47
C GLY A 111 11.87 1.66 -36.74
N VAL A 112 13.01 1.82 -36.09
CA VAL A 112 13.92 2.98 -36.15
C VAL A 112 14.31 3.37 -37.60
N SER A 113 13.86 2.61 -38.60
CA SER A 113 13.97 2.76 -40.05
C SER A 113 12.70 3.22 -40.82
N SER A 114 11.53 3.42 -40.17
CA SER A 114 10.22 3.63 -40.85
C SER A 114 9.74 5.09 -40.89
N ARG A 115 10.49 6.06 -40.36
CA ARG A 115 10.07 7.46 -40.48
C ARG A 115 10.06 7.86 -41.97
N PRO A 116 8.96 8.41 -42.49
CA PRO A 116 8.85 8.76 -43.90
C PRO A 116 9.88 9.82 -44.24
N TRP A 117 10.51 9.65 -45.40
CA TRP A 117 11.36 10.68 -45.96
C TRP A 117 10.48 11.87 -46.36
N MET A 118 10.90 13.06 -45.95
CA MET A 118 10.16 14.30 -46.07
C MET A 118 10.93 15.33 -46.90
N THR A 119 10.20 16.31 -47.41
CA THR A 119 10.79 17.45 -48.12
C THR A 119 11.43 18.45 -47.13
N PRO A 120 12.27 19.38 -47.60
CA PRO A 120 12.78 20.47 -46.76
C PRO A 120 11.68 21.31 -46.09
N GLU A 121 10.56 21.51 -46.77
CA GLU A 121 9.39 22.23 -46.26
C GLU A 121 8.75 21.49 -45.09
N GLU A 122 8.43 20.22 -45.29
CA GLU A 122 7.86 19.34 -44.26
C GLU A 122 8.79 19.16 -43.07
N ALA A 123 10.10 19.07 -43.31
CA ALA A 123 11.11 19.01 -42.26
C ALA A 123 11.14 20.29 -41.43
N PHE A 124 11.09 21.45 -42.08
CA PHE A 124 11.05 22.74 -41.40
C PHE A 124 9.80 22.89 -40.53
N ILE A 125 8.64 22.45 -41.03
CA ILE A 125 7.38 22.40 -40.29
C ILE A 125 7.48 21.44 -39.11
N SER A 126 8.07 20.27 -39.31
CA SER A 126 8.25 19.25 -38.26
C SER A 126 9.14 19.74 -37.10
N LEU A 127 10.08 20.65 -37.38
CA LEU A 127 10.91 21.33 -36.38
C LEU A 127 10.20 22.49 -35.66
N GLY A 128 8.92 22.72 -35.95
CA GLY A 128 8.12 23.80 -35.37
C GLY A 128 8.29 25.15 -36.09
N GLY A 129 8.89 25.15 -37.28
CA GLY A 129 8.90 26.31 -38.15
C GLY A 129 7.60 26.43 -38.95
N ASP A 130 7.36 27.61 -39.50
CA ASP A 130 6.27 27.89 -40.42
C ASP A 130 6.84 28.47 -41.71
N VAL A 131 6.46 27.88 -42.85
CA VAL A 131 6.94 28.26 -44.19
C VAL A 131 6.28 29.55 -44.67
N ASP A 132 5.03 29.80 -44.25
CA ASP A 132 4.26 30.98 -44.66
C ASP A 132 4.69 32.24 -43.91
N HIS A 133 5.36 32.08 -42.77
CA HIS A 133 5.86 33.19 -41.95
C HIS A 133 7.36 33.45 -42.21
N PRO A 134 7.73 34.59 -42.85
CA PRO A 134 9.12 34.87 -43.23
C PRO A 134 10.07 35.05 -42.02
N ASN A 135 9.50 35.34 -40.84
CA ASN A 135 10.24 35.50 -39.59
C ASN A 135 10.33 34.19 -38.79
N SER A 136 9.75 33.10 -39.28
CA SER A 136 9.86 31.81 -38.62
C SER A 136 11.29 31.30 -38.67
N VAL A 137 11.79 30.83 -37.53
CA VAL A 137 13.12 30.25 -37.40
C VAL A 137 13.04 28.94 -36.65
N VAL A 138 13.80 27.95 -37.13
CA VAL A 138 14.00 26.69 -36.42
C VAL A 138 15.26 26.74 -35.58
N HIS A 139 15.20 26.10 -34.41
CA HIS A 139 16.31 26.02 -33.48
C HIS A 139 17.01 24.68 -33.61
N SER A 140 18.34 24.71 -33.55
CA SER A 140 19.13 23.48 -33.40
C SER A 140 18.84 22.81 -32.06
N LEU A 141 19.09 21.50 -31.95
CA LEU A 141 18.95 20.73 -30.71
C LEU A 141 19.73 21.34 -29.54
N ASP A 142 20.90 21.93 -29.83
CA ASP A 142 21.73 22.59 -28.82
C ASP A 142 21.24 24.01 -28.45
N GLY A 143 20.21 24.51 -29.14
CA GLY A 143 19.64 25.85 -28.94
C GLY A 143 20.51 27.02 -29.43
N ARG A 144 21.73 26.76 -29.92
CA ARG A 144 22.71 27.79 -30.31
C ARG A 144 22.48 28.38 -31.68
N SER A 145 21.98 27.58 -32.61
CA SER A 145 21.77 27.98 -34.01
C SER A 145 20.29 28.23 -34.27
N ARG A 146 20.00 29.32 -34.99
CA ARG A 146 18.65 29.69 -35.46
C ARG A 146 18.70 29.90 -36.96
N VAL A 147 17.79 29.27 -37.68
CA VAL A 147 17.85 29.26 -39.15
C VAL A 147 16.46 29.52 -39.72
N PRO A 148 16.31 30.54 -40.60
CA PRO A 148 15.08 30.75 -41.35
C PRO A 148 14.98 29.75 -42.51
N PHE A 149 13.76 29.53 -43.01
CA PHE A 149 13.48 28.55 -44.07
C PHE A 149 14.36 28.74 -45.32
N SER A 150 14.57 29.99 -45.75
CA SER A 150 15.41 30.31 -46.92
C SER A 150 16.84 29.79 -46.81
N ARG A 151 17.42 29.80 -45.60
CA ARG A 151 18.76 29.30 -45.33
C ARG A 151 18.75 27.79 -45.08
N PHE A 152 17.69 27.27 -44.49
CA PHE A 152 17.50 25.83 -44.26
C PHE A 152 17.52 25.03 -45.56
N CYS A 153 16.89 25.53 -46.62
CA CYS A 153 16.88 24.89 -47.94
C CYS A 153 18.24 24.95 -48.68
N GLN A 154 19.14 25.86 -48.27
CA GLN A 154 20.44 26.02 -48.90
C GLN A 154 21.49 25.04 -48.35
N TYR A 155 21.20 24.37 -47.24
CA TYR A 155 22.11 23.42 -46.65
C TYR A 155 22.42 22.25 -47.60
N ARG A 156 23.72 21.95 -47.68
CA ARG A 156 24.26 20.90 -48.55
C ARG A 156 24.94 19.80 -47.77
N GLN A 157 25.33 20.08 -46.54
CA GLN A 157 26.05 19.13 -45.71
C GLN A 157 25.10 18.40 -44.78
N GLU A 158 25.38 17.13 -44.53
CA GLU A 158 24.58 16.29 -43.65
C GLU A 158 24.72 16.73 -42.19
N ASP A 159 25.91 17.18 -41.81
CA ASP A 159 26.21 17.65 -40.45
C ASP A 159 25.36 18.86 -40.04
N GLU A 160 25.02 19.73 -41.01
CA GLU A 160 24.15 20.89 -40.79
C GLU A 160 22.75 20.43 -40.38
N PHE A 161 22.18 19.43 -41.07
CA PHE A 161 20.88 18.85 -40.74
C PHE A 161 20.91 18.03 -39.45
N ARG A 162 22.04 17.37 -39.17
CA ARG A 162 22.24 16.59 -37.95
C ARG A 162 22.14 17.45 -36.69
N ALA A 163 22.60 18.71 -36.77
CA ALA A 163 22.46 19.68 -35.67
C ALA A 163 21.00 20.02 -35.32
N PHE A 164 20.05 19.77 -36.24
CA PHE A 164 18.61 19.92 -36.02
C PHE A 164 17.91 18.58 -35.76
N GLY A 165 18.66 17.48 -35.61
CA GLY A 165 18.07 16.15 -35.43
C GLY A 165 17.49 15.56 -36.71
N LEU A 166 18.00 15.97 -37.87
CA LEU A 166 17.60 15.46 -39.18
C LEU A 166 18.74 14.68 -39.83
N GLU A 167 18.36 13.68 -40.62
CA GLU A 167 19.24 12.89 -41.47
C GLU A 167 18.93 13.21 -42.95
N MET A 168 19.99 13.36 -43.75
CA MET A 168 19.90 13.65 -45.17
C MET A 168 20.37 12.45 -46.00
N ASN A 169 19.58 12.05 -47.00
CA ASN A 169 20.00 11.08 -48.01
C ASN A 169 20.36 11.80 -49.32
N ARG A 170 21.65 11.77 -49.68
CA ARG A 170 22.17 12.43 -50.90
C ARG A 170 21.64 11.82 -52.18
N GLU A 171 21.53 10.49 -52.25
CA GLU A 171 21.07 9.79 -53.44
C GLU A 171 19.63 10.17 -53.79
N ARG A 172 18.77 10.28 -52.77
CA ARG A 172 17.37 10.72 -52.95
C ARG A 172 17.29 12.17 -53.40
N ARG A 173 18.16 13.04 -52.86
CA ARG A 173 18.25 14.44 -53.28
C ARG A 173 18.65 14.59 -54.75
N HIS A 174 19.58 13.75 -55.24
CA HIS A 174 19.97 13.77 -56.65
C HIS A 174 18.86 13.34 -57.62
N ILE A 175 17.85 12.62 -57.13
CA ILE A 175 16.72 12.12 -57.92
C ILE A 175 15.45 12.95 -57.60
N ASP A 176 15.59 14.13 -56.98
CA ASP A 176 14.49 15.02 -56.56
C ASP A 176 13.38 14.33 -55.76
N LYS A 177 13.74 13.31 -54.97
CA LYS A 177 12.83 12.63 -54.04
C LYS A 177 12.95 13.23 -52.64
N PRO A 178 11.90 13.17 -51.80
CA PRO A 178 12.00 13.51 -50.38
C PRO A 178 13.23 12.85 -49.74
N TRP A 179 14.07 13.63 -49.09
CA TRP A 179 15.45 13.24 -48.77
C TRP A 179 15.87 13.58 -47.33
N LEU A 180 14.98 14.17 -46.53
CA LEU A 180 15.21 14.38 -45.10
C LEU A 180 14.41 13.39 -44.27
N ARG A 181 14.87 13.05 -43.07
CA ARG A 181 14.08 12.32 -42.07
C ARG A 181 14.52 12.70 -40.66
N LEU A 182 13.65 12.56 -39.67
CA LEU A 182 13.99 12.82 -38.27
C LEU A 182 14.85 11.68 -37.70
N LEU A 183 15.97 12.02 -37.07
CA LEU A 183 16.81 11.09 -36.33
C LEU A 183 16.09 10.54 -35.08
N PRO A 184 16.31 9.26 -34.73
CA PRO A 184 15.74 8.65 -33.54
C PRO A 184 16.26 9.23 -32.24
#